data_AF-X6M9S6-F1
#
_entry.id   AF-X6M9S6-F1
#
_cell.length_a   1.000
_cell.length_b   1.000
_cell.length_c   1.000
_cell.angle_alpha   90.00
_cell.angle_beta   90.00
_cell.angle_gamma   90.00
#
_symmetry.space_group_name_H-M   'P 1'
#
loop_
_entity.id
_entity.type
_entity.pdbx_description
1 polymer ?
#
loop_
_entity_poly.entity_id
_entity_poly.type
_entity_poly.pdbx_seq_one_letter_code
_entity_poly.pdbx_strand_id
1 'polypeptide(L)'
;MESKEEKEEKRVNVNRHFFFDSGCYNKEWVSLTNEPQKLNSLICCLCNEITNNAMELQCGEHDNGERVYLIGEECLQRYLKQSSGKCPIEQHYHCEFSKNKVVRQLVSDLMVICPRQFDLNKHFRPTKPGESEEREKQSNSKYGCNFKGKMKDIQDHLDKSCNLTYIEQVISSEIQSHLNVVNQQLKQLQDTNQHLLSQLQTETTLQIVLSLFLQ
;
A
#
# COMPACT_ATOMS: atom_id res chain seq x y z
N MET A 1 -26.12 -10.10 -6.75
CA MET A 1 -26.13 -8.64 -6.94
C MET A 1 -25.73 -8.05 -5.60
N GLU A 2 -24.44 -7.76 -5.40
CA GLU A 2 -23.95 -7.24 -4.10
C GLU A 2 -24.58 -5.88 -3.78
N SER A 3 -24.94 -5.68 -2.51
CA SER A 3 -25.58 -4.45 -2.04
C SER A 3 -24.61 -3.26 -2.08
N LYS A 4 -25.13 -2.03 -2.11
CA LYS A 4 -24.29 -0.82 -2.06
C LYS A 4 -23.47 -0.75 -0.76
N GLU A 5 -24.04 -1.21 0.36
CA GLU A 5 -23.37 -1.25 1.66
C GLU A 5 -22.19 -2.24 1.67
N GLU A 6 -22.34 -3.46 1.12
CA GLU A 6 -21.22 -4.43 1.04
C GLU A 6 -20.05 -3.92 0.19
N LYS A 7 -20.34 -3.13 -0.86
CA LYS A 7 -19.31 -2.55 -1.71
C LYS A 7 -18.58 -1.37 -1.05
N GLU A 8 -19.28 -0.57 -0.25
CA GLU A 8 -18.67 0.49 0.55
C GLU A 8 -17.80 -0.08 1.67
N GLU A 9 -18.28 -1.11 2.38
CA GLU A 9 -17.53 -1.73 3.47
C GLU A 9 -16.24 -2.41 2.96
N LYS A 10 -16.31 -3.12 1.82
CA LYS A 10 -15.11 -3.67 1.16
C LYS A 10 -14.12 -2.59 0.72
N ARG A 11 -14.59 -1.45 0.16
CA ARG A 11 -13.72 -0.34 -0.26
C ARG A 11 -13.04 0.36 0.92
N VAL A 12 -13.78 0.57 2.01
CA VAL A 12 -13.25 1.12 3.26
C VAL A 12 -12.20 0.19 3.86
N ASN A 13 -12.45 -1.12 3.83
CA ASN A 13 -11.53 -2.12 4.38
C ASN A 13 -10.22 -2.23 3.55
N VAL A 14 -10.31 -2.19 2.22
CA VAL A 14 -9.12 -2.19 1.32
C VAL A 14 -8.28 -0.92 1.52
N ASN A 15 -8.90 0.26 1.66
CA ASN A 15 -8.18 1.51 1.96
C ASN A 15 -7.51 1.49 3.35
N ARG A 16 -8.09 0.77 4.31
CA ARG A 16 -7.59 0.69 5.69
C ARG A 16 -6.43 -0.30 5.82
N HIS A 17 -6.43 -1.38 5.05
CA HIS A 17 -5.43 -2.44 5.20
C HIS A 17 -4.03 -1.98 4.76
N PHE A 18 -3.90 -1.25 3.64
CA PHE A 18 -2.58 -0.96 3.05
C PHE A 18 -1.68 0.00 3.86
N PHE A 19 -2.25 0.88 4.68
CA PHE A 19 -1.49 1.88 5.44
C PHE A 19 -1.31 1.54 6.92
N PHE A 20 -2.10 0.59 7.42
CA PHE A 20 -2.23 0.31 8.85
C PHE A 20 -2.04 -1.18 9.16
N ASP A 21 -1.23 -1.91 8.38
CA ASP A 21 -1.00 -3.36 8.56
C ASP A 21 -0.57 -3.72 10.00
N SER A 22 0.10 -2.82 10.72
CA SER A 22 0.48 -3.02 12.12
C SER A 22 -0.57 -2.55 13.15
N GLY A 23 -1.56 -1.78 12.71
CA GLY A 23 -2.49 -1.00 13.53
C GLY A 23 -1.97 0.40 13.88
N CYS A 24 -0.67 0.68 13.66
CA CYS A 24 0.00 1.96 13.87
C CYS A 24 0.39 2.64 12.54
N TYR A 25 0.81 3.90 12.61
CA TYR A 25 1.20 4.71 11.45
C TYR A 25 2.67 4.51 11.08
N ASN A 26 2.96 4.31 9.79
CA ASN A 26 4.32 4.13 9.30
C ASN A 26 5.23 5.33 9.64
N LYS A 27 6.32 5.07 10.36
CA LYS A 27 7.25 6.06 10.87
C LYS A 27 7.99 6.81 9.78
N GLU A 28 8.38 6.13 8.71
CA GLU A 28 9.09 6.77 7.58
C GLU A 28 8.19 7.81 6.91
N TRP A 29 6.92 7.45 6.66
CA TRP A 29 5.93 8.34 6.08
C TRP A 29 5.70 9.59 6.93
N VAL A 30 5.51 9.42 8.25
CA VAL A 30 5.32 10.55 9.16
C VAL A 30 6.58 11.42 9.25
N SER A 31 7.77 10.81 9.20
CA SER A 31 9.06 11.52 9.27
C SER A 31 9.34 12.42 8.07
N LEU A 32 8.62 12.27 6.95
CA LEU A 32 8.78 13.15 5.78
C LEU A 32 8.40 14.60 6.05
N THR A 33 7.62 14.87 7.10
CA THR A 33 7.07 16.21 7.37
C THR A 33 7.16 16.64 8.83
N ASN A 34 7.76 15.85 9.70
CA ASN A 34 7.89 16.14 11.12
C ASN A 34 9.31 15.87 11.62
N GLU A 35 9.73 16.66 12.61
CA GLU A 35 11.05 16.52 13.25
C GLU A 35 11.17 15.19 14.02
N PRO A 36 12.25 14.41 13.83
CA PRO A 36 12.41 13.11 14.49
C PRO A 36 12.31 13.14 16.02
N GLN A 37 12.79 14.22 16.65
CA GLN A 37 12.76 14.38 18.11
C GLN A 37 11.32 14.41 18.64
N LYS A 38 10.38 15.01 17.91
CA LYS A 38 8.95 15.06 18.27
C LYS A 38 8.28 13.69 18.11
N LEU A 39 8.79 12.86 17.21
CA LEU A 39 8.22 11.56 16.90
C LEU A 39 8.66 10.47 17.88
N ASN A 40 9.87 10.58 18.44
CA ASN A 40 10.43 9.57 19.35
C ASN A 40 9.54 9.30 20.56
N SER A 41 8.86 10.33 21.09
CA SER A 41 7.92 10.19 22.22
C SER A 41 6.54 9.67 21.82
N LEU A 42 6.31 9.34 20.55
CA LEU A 42 5.02 8.86 20.03
C LEU A 42 5.12 7.43 19.48
N ILE A 43 6.26 6.76 19.68
CA ILE A 43 6.52 5.42 19.14
C ILE A 43 5.79 4.36 19.97
N CYS A 44 5.14 3.42 19.28
CA CYS A 44 4.55 2.24 19.87
C CYS A 44 5.66 1.25 20.26
N CYS A 45 5.74 0.84 21.53
CA CYS A 45 6.81 -0.05 21.97
C CYS A 45 6.69 -1.49 21.43
N LEU A 46 5.54 -1.89 20.87
CA LEU A 46 5.32 -3.22 20.30
C LEU A 46 5.78 -3.34 18.84
N CYS A 47 5.45 -2.36 18.00
CA CYS A 47 5.74 -2.41 16.56
C CYS A 47 6.78 -1.39 16.09
N ASN A 48 7.26 -0.51 16.98
CA ASN A 48 8.24 0.53 16.70
C ASN A 48 7.80 1.57 15.63
N GLU A 49 6.50 1.63 15.35
CA GLU A 49 5.85 2.60 14.46
C GLU A 49 5.23 3.76 15.27
N ILE A 50 4.71 4.79 14.59
CA ILE A 50 4.02 5.89 15.28
C ILE A 50 2.67 5.41 15.79
N THR A 51 2.47 5.54 17.10
CA THR A 51 1.29 5.04 17.80
C THR A 51 0.00 5.60 17.21
N ASN A 52 -0.92 4.71 16.82
CA ASN A 52 -2.29 5.06 16.49
C ASN A 52 -3.22 4.67 17.64
N ASN A 53 -4.17 5.53 17.99
CA ASN A 53 -5.06 5.33 19.13
C ASN A 53 -4.29 4.97 20.41
N ALA A 54 -3.38 5.85 20.83
CA ALA A 54 -2.47 5.57 21.94
C ALA A 54 -3.16 5.04 23.20
N MET A 55 -2.58 3.95 23.71
CA MET A 55 -2.76 3.39 25.03
C MET A 55 -1.46 3.59 25.80
N GLU A 56 -1.58 3.84 27.10
CA GLU A 56 -0.46 3.97 28.01
C GLU A 56 -0.52 2.84 29.03
N LEU A 57 0.61 2.19 29.27
CA LEU A 57 0.76 1.21 30.34
C LEU A 57 0.71 1.94 31.69
N GLN A 58 -0.17 1.49 32.56
CA GLN A 58 -0.33 1.95 33.94
C GLN A 58 -0.07 0.74 34.84
N CYS A 59 1.20 0.48 35.13
CA CYS A 59 1.58 -0.62 36.01
C CYS A 59 2.46 -0.06 37.13
N GLY A 60 2.20 -0.44 38.38
CA GLY A 60 3.03 -0.03 39.51
C GLY A 60 4.50 -0.44 39.38
N GLU A 61 4.79 -1.55 38.68
CA GLU A 61 6.17 -1.98 38.39
C GLU A 61 6.86 -1.07 37.33
N HIS A 62 6.07 -0.31 36.59
CA HIS A 62 6.50 0.61 35.54
C HIS A 62 6.19 2.08 35.83
N ASP A 63 5.75 2.40 37.06
CA ASP A 63 5.43 3.76 37.53
C ASP A 63 6.68 4.57 37.92
N ASN A 64 7.81 4.24 37.30
CA ASN A 64 9.02 5.04 37.41
C ASN A 64 8.85 6.21 36.45
N GLY A 65 8.44 7.38 36.98
CA GLY A 65 8.04 8.60 36.25
C GLY A 65 9.01 9.21 35.22
N GLU A 66 10.03 8.48 34.79
CA GLU A 66 10.95 8.81 33.70
C GLU A 66 10.53 8.22 32.34
N ARG A 67 9.77 7.12 32.30
CA ARG A 67 9.43 6.43 31.04
C ARG A 67 7.93 6.17 30.89
N VAL A 68 7.35 6.76 29.84
CA VAL A 68 5.97 6.48 29.42
C VAL A 68 6.00 5.41 28.34
N TYR A 69 5.33 4.28 28.57
CA TYR A 69 5.20 3.21 27.58
C TYR A 69 3.92 3.39 26.78
N LEU A 70 4.07 3.81 25.53
CA LEU A 70 2.98 3.98 24.59
C LEU A 70 2.83 2.76 23.69
N ILE A 71 1.57 2.36 23.48
CA ILE A 71 1.21 1.19 22.68
C ILE A 71 0.01 1.57 21.82
N GLY A 72 0.01 1.20 20.54
CA GLY A 72 -1.19 1.31 19.70
C GLY A 72 -2.30 0.40 20.19
N GLU A 73 -3.54 0.88 20.26
CA GLU A 73 -4.69 0.12 20.79
C GLU A 73 -4.87 -1.23 20.11
N GLU A 74 -4.74 -1.29 18.79
CA GLU A 74 -4.83 -2.55 18.05
C GLU A 74 -3.62 -3.48 18.28
N CYS A 75 -2.42 -2.92 18.37
CA CYS A 75 -1.21 -3.68 18.72
C CYS A 75 -1.36 -4.34 20.10
N LEU A 76 -1.86 -3.57 21.07
CA LEU A 76 -2.12 -4.05 22.43
C LEU A 76 -3.15 -5.18 22.42
N GLN A 77 -4.29 -4.98 21.73
CA GLN A 77 -5.33 -6.01 21.64
C GLN A 77 -4.82 -7.31 21.02
N ARG A 78 -4.02 -7.22 19.94
CA ARG A 78 -3.43 -8.39 19.28
C ARG A 78 -2.46 -9.12 20.21
N TYR A 79 -1.59 -8.37 20.87
CA TYR A 79 -0.61 -8.91 21.79
C TYR A 79 -1.26 -9.62 22.99
N LEU A 80 -2.20 -8.97 23.69
CA LEU A 80 -2.85 -9.55 24.88
C LEU A 80 -3.60 -10.84 24.57
N LYS A 81 -4.18 -10.97 23.37
CA LYS A 81 -4.81 -12.22 22.90
C LYS A 81 -3.79 -13.37 22.75
N GLN A 82 -2.56 -13.06 22.34
CA GLN A 82 -1.50 -14.05 22.11
C GLN A 82 -0.71 -14.37 23.38
N SER A 83 -0.58 -13.41 24.30
CA SER A 83 0.26 -13.51 25.49
C SER A 83 -0.49 -13.94 26.76
N SER A 84 -1.78 -14.31 26.64
CA SER A 84 -2.66 -14.58 27.79
C SER A 84 -2.74 -13.41 28.77
N GLY A 85 -2.78 -12.18 28.25
CA GLY A 85 -2.93 -10.96 29.04
C GLY A 85 -1.69 -10.51 29.82
N LYS A 86 -0.52 -11.07 29.54
CA LYS A 86 0.74 -10.66 30.18
C LYS A 86 1.19 -9.28 29.74
N CYS A 87 2.02 -8.63 30.55
CA CYS A 87 2.65 -7.35 30.24
C CYS A 87 3.50 -7.43 28.95
N PRO A 88 3.41 -6.44 28.05
CA PRO A 88 4.33 -6.28 26.92
C PRO A 88 5.80 -6.10 27.28
N ILE A 89 6.10 -5.61 28.50
CA ILE A 89 7.45 -5.19 28.90
C ILE A 89 8.15 -6.30 29.69
N GLU A 90 7.58 -6.73 30.82
CA GLU A 90 8.23 -7.71 31.74
C GLU A 90 7.35 -8.94 32.05
N GLN A 91 6.37 -9.25 31.20
CA GLN A 91 5.59 -10.52 31.24
C GLN A 91 4.81 -10.83 32.54
N HIS A 92 4.70 -9.90 33.47
CA HIS A 92 3.85 -10.04 34.66
C HIS A 92 2.35 -9.89 34.32
N TYR A 93 1.48 -10.25 35.26
CA TYR A 93 0.02 -10.15 35.10
C TYR A 93 -0.52 -8.84 35.69
N HIS A 94 -1.82 -8.58 35.49
CA HIS A 94 -2.56 -7.46 36.11
C HIS A 94 -2.03 -6.06 35.74
N CYS A 95 -1.59 -5.88 34.50
CA CYS A 95 -1.32 -4.54 33.97
C CYS A 95 -2.62 -3.81 33.69
N GLU A 96 -2.67 -2.52 34.04
CA GLU A 96 -3.71 -1.63 33.56
C GLU A 96 -3.22 -0.85 32.33
N PHE A 97 -4.16 -0.50 31.47
CA PHE A 97 -3.89 0.32 30.29
C PHE A 97 -4.96 1.39 30.18
N SER A 98 -4.54 2.62 29.94
CA SER A 98 -5.45 3.76 29.83
C SER A 98 -5.32 4.44 28.47
N LYS A 99 -6.39 5.08 28.01
CA LYS A 99 -6.36 5.86 26.77
C LYS A 99 -5.61 7.17 27.04
N ASN A 100 -4.44 7.35 26.43
CA ASN A 100 -3.72 8.61 26.54
C ASN A 100 -4.28 9.63 25.53
N LYS A 101 -5.22 10.46 26.00
CA LYS A 101 -5.90 11.47 25.17
C LYS A 101 -4.93 12.54 24.63
N VAL A 102 -3.91 12.91 25.40
CA VAL A 102 -2.92 13.92 25.01
C VAL A 102 -2.10 13.41 23.82
N VAL A 103 -1.56 12.20 23.92
CA VAL A 103 -0.79 11.58 22.83
C VAL A 103 -1.67 11.35 21.59
N ARG A 104 -2.92 10.89 21.76
CA ARG A 104 -3.86 10.76 20.64
C ARG A 104 -4.07 12.09 19.91
N GLN A 105 -4.18 13.19 20.64
CA GLN A 105 -4.31 14.53 20.06
C GLN A 105 -3.02 14.97 19.35
N LEU A 106 -1.85 14.75 19.97
CA LEU A 106 -0.56 15.06 19.37
C LEU A 106 -0.37 14.32 18.03
N VAL A 107 -0.65 13.02 18.00
CA VAL A 107 -0.60 12.22 16.77
C VAL A 107 -1.59 12.73 15.73
N SER A 108 -2.82 13.05 16.15
CA SER A 108 -3.87 13.57 15.26
C SER A 108 -3.50 14.90 14.58
N ASP A 109 -2.66 15.71 15.24
CA ASP A 109 -2.19 17.00 14.75
C ASP A 109 -0.84 16.94 14.00
N LEU A 110 -0.20 15.76 13.90
CA LEU A 110 1.00 15.59 13.07
C LEU A 110 0.69 15.93 11.62
N MET A 111 1.63 16.65 10.99
CA MET A 111 1.54 16.93 9.56
C MET A 111 1.92 15.68 8.78
N VAL A 112 1.31 15.48 7.62
CA VAL A 112 1.60 14.35 6.73
C VAL A 112 1.24 14.68 5.31
N ILE A 113 1.88 13.98 4.37
CA ILE A 113 1.49 13.97 2.96
C ILE A 113 0.43 12.89 2.71
N CYS A 114 -0.22 12.94 1.55
CA CYS A 114 -1.13 11.89 1.11
C CYS A 114 -0.47 10.50 1.23
N PRO A 115 -1.07 9.55 1.96
CA PRO A 115 -0.46 8.23 2.12
C PRO A 115 -0.40 7.47 0.78
N ARG A 116 -1.39 7.62 -0.12
CA ARG A 116 -1.33 7.06 -1.49
C ARG A 116 -0.15 7.61 -2.32
N GLN A 117 0.26 8.86 -2.08
CA GLN A 117 1.43 9.45 -2.74
C GLN A 117 2.74 8.88 -2.19
N PHE A 118 2.79 8.63 -0.88
CA PHE A 118 3.95 8.01 -0.24
C PHE A 118 4.25 6.63 -0.83
N ASP A 119 3.21 5.79 -0.99
CA ASP A 119 3.36 4.46 -1.57
C ASP A 119 3.83 4.50 -3.02
N LEU A 120 3.23 5.38 -3.85
CA LEU A 120 3.68 5.58 -5.22
C LEU A 120 5.16 5.95 -5.27
N ASN A 121 5.59 6.87 -4.42
CA ASN A 121 6.99 7.28 -4.37
C ASN A 121 7.93 6.15 -3.92
N LYS A 122 7.47 5.17 -3.13
CA LYS A 122 8.26 3.98 -2.80
C LYS A 122 8.46 3.07 -4.02
N HIS A 123 7.43 2.87 -4.84
CA HIS A 123 7.47 1.97 -5.99
C HIS A 123 8.15 2.56 -7.23
N PHE A 124 8.13 3.89 -7.40
CA PHE A 124 8.67 4.56 -8.59
C PHE A 124 10.03 5.25 -8.38
N ARG A 125 10.73 5.02 -7.26
CA ARG A 125 12.10 5.52 -7.07
C ARG A 125 13.04 4.89 -8.12
N PRO A 126 13.74 5.69 -8.95
CA PRO A 126 14.71 5.15 -9.87
C PRO A 126 15.87 4.52 -9.10
N THR A 127 16.21 3.28 -9.43
CA THR A 127 17.27 2.48 -8.78
C THR A 127 18.69 2.99 -9.08
N LYS A 128 18.84 4.11 -9.79
CA LYS A 128 20.14 4.64 -10.24
C LYS A 128 20.37 6.06 -9.71
N PRO A 129 21.49 6.32 -9.00
CA PRO A 129 21.90 7.67 -8.65
C PRO A 129 22.46 8.36 -9.91
N GLY A 130 21.82 9.43 -10.39
CA GLY A 130 22.37 10.26 -11.47
C GLY A 130 21.38 10.98 -12.40
N GLU A 131 20.08 10.65 -12.38
CA GLU A 131 19.07 11.29 -13.25
C GLU A 131 17.97 12.02 -12.45
N SER A 132 18.31 12.61 -11.30
CA SER A 132 17.33 13.00 -10.28
C SER A 132 16.70 14.39 -10.44
N GLU A 133 17.24 15.32 -11.21
CA GLU A 133 16.76 16.71 -11.14
C GLU A 133 15.69 17.10 -12.18
N GLU A 134 15.64 16.44 -13.34
CA GLU A 134 14.69 16.80 -14.41
C GLU A 134 13.40 15.94 -14.43
N ARG A 135 13.45 14.69 -13.96
CA ARG A 135 12.27 13.80 -13.96
C ARG A 135 11.34 13.98 -12.75
N GLU A 136 11.82 14.46 -11.61
CA GLU A 136 11.01 14.71 -10.40
C GLU A 136 9.91 15.78 -10.63
N LYS A 137 10.12 16.69 -11.58
CA LYS A 137 9.12 17.71 -11.94
C LYS A 137 8.08 17.22 -12.95
N GLN A 138 8.41 16.23 -13.77
CA GLN A 138 7.54 15.76 -14.86
C GLN A 138 6.54 14.68 -14.44
N SER A 139 6.87 13.83 -13.45
CA SER A 139 5.92 12.86 -12.88
C SER A 139 4.93 13.48 -11.90
N ASN A 140 5.28 14.60 -11.28
CA ASN A 140 4.44 15.32 -10.30
C ASN A 140 3.20 16.02 -10.91
N SER A 141 3.17 16.25 -12.23
CA SER A 141 2.28 17.28 -12.79
C SER A 141 0.95 16.77 -13.37
N LYS A 142 0.75 15.48 -13.64
CA LYS A 142 -0.48 15.02 -14.34
C LYS A 142 -1.41 14.12 -13.53
N TYR A 143 -0.88 13.44 -12.52
CA TYR A 143 -1.66 12.53 -11.65
C TYR A 143 -1.27 12.64 -10.17
N GLY A 144 -0.57 13.69 -9.74
CA GLY A 144 -0.10 13.83 -8.36
C GLY A 144 -1.21 14.28 -7.39
N CYS A 145 -1.22 13.73 -6.17
CA CYS A 145 -1.87 14.36 -5.04
C CYS A 145 -0.92 15.39 -4.41
N ASN A 146 -1.44 16.54 -3.98
CA ASN A 146 -0.69 17.58 -3.29
C ASN A 146 -1.15 17.77 -1.84
N PHE A 147 -1.93 16.84 -1.30
CA PHE A 147 -2.40 16.91 0.07
C PHE A 147 -1.21 16.90 1.03
N LYS A 148 -1.17 17.94 1.85
CA LYS A 148 -0.32 18.04 3.03
C LYS A 148 -1.17 18.67 4.13
N GLY A 149 -1.52 17.87 5.14
CA GLY A 149 -2.49 18.24 6.16
C GLY A 149 -2.23 17.53 7.47
N LYS A 150 -3.14 17.68 8.44
CA LYS A 150 -3.04 16.95 9.69
C LYS A 150 -3.48 15.51 9.51
N MET A 151 -2.94 14.61 10.33
CA MET A 151 -3.25 13.19 10.28
C MET A 151 -4.75 12.87 10.40
N LYS A 152 -5.47 13.60 11.24
CA LYS A 152 -6.92 13.43 11.42
C LYS A 152 -7.74 13.77 10.16
N ASP A 153 -7.20 14.58 9.26
CA ASP A 153 -7.88 15.03 8.04
C ASP A 153 -7.67 14.05 6.87
N ILE A 154 -6.82 13.02 7.04
CA ILE A 154 -6.49 12.06 5.99
C ILE A 154 -7.72 11.32 5.50
N GLN A 155 -8.56 10.83 6.40
CA GLN A 155 -9.70 10.00 5.98
C GLN A 155 -10.65 10.81 5.11
N ASP A 156 -10.96 12.04 5.52
CA ASP A 156 -11.77 12.97 4.74
C ASP A 156 -11.15 13.23 3.36
N HIS A 157 -9.84 13.47 3.32
CA HIS A 157 -9.11 13.61 2.07
C HIS A 157 -9.23 12.36 1.18
N LEU A 158 -8.96 11.17 1.72
CA LEU A 158 -8.98 9.90 0.98
C LEU A 158 -10.36 9.55 0.41
N ASP A 159 -11.42 9.95 1.10
CA ASP A 159 -12.81 9.67 0.72
C ASP A 159 -13.37 10.70 -0.26
N LYS A 160 -13.00 11.98 -0.13
CA LYS A 160 -13.68 13.08 -0.85
C LYS A 160 -12.86 13.80 -1.88
N SER A 161 -11.52 13.80 -1.76
CA SER A 161 -10.69 14.76 -2.51
C SER A 161 -9.41 14.16 -3.07
N CYS A 162 -9.06 12.93 -2.72
CA CYS A 162 -7.85 12.29 -3.19
C CYS A 162 -8.01 11.82 -4.64
N ASN A 163 -7.38 12.55 -5.56
CA ASN A 163 -7.37 12.24 -6.98
C ASN A 163 -6.46 11.05 -7.34
N LEU A 164 -5.66 10.57 -6.38
CA LEU A 164 -4.96 9.29 -6.50
C LEU A 164 -5.98 8.18 -6.27
N THR A 165 -6.64 7.72 -7.33
CA THR A 165 -7.38 6.47 -7.30
C THR A 165 -6.40 5.32 -7.08
N TYR A 166 -6.81 4.38 -6.24
CA TYR A 166 -6.01 3.25 -5.78
C TYR A 166 -5.26 2.58 -6.95
N ILE A 167 -3.97 2.28 -6.74
CA ILE A 167 -3.03 1.77 -7.73
C ILE A 167 -3.57 0.56 -8.51
N GLU A 168 -4.40 -0.30 -7.91
CA GLU A 168 -5.13 -1.36 -8.63
C GLU A 168 -5.90 -0.84 -9.84
N GLN A 169 -6.48 0.36 -9.85
CA GLN A 169 -7.20 0.85 -11.04
C GLN A 169 -6.25 1.24 -12.17
N VAL A 170 -5.12 1.87 -11.84
CA VAL A 170 -4.10 2.27 -12.83
C VAL A 170 -3.38 1.04 -13.35
N ILE A 171 -2.87 0.19 -12.46
CA ILE A 171 -2.22 -1.08 -12.80
C ILE A 171 -3.20 -2.01 -13.53
N SER A 172 -4.46 -2.12 -13.09
CA SER A 172 -5.46 -2.93 -13.81
C SER A 172 -5.70 -2.39 -15.20
N SER A 173 -5.78 -1.07 -15.39
CA SER A 173 -5.99 -0.48 -16.72
C SER A 173 -4.79 -0.69 -17.66
N GLU A 174 -3.56 -0.57 -17.17
CA GLU A 174 -2.34 -0.78 -17.95
C GLU A 174 -2.10 -2.26 -18.24
N ILE A 175 -2.29 -3.14 -17.25
CA ILE A 175 -2.25 -4.59 -17.46
C ILE A 175 -3.33 -5.00 -18.45
N GLN A 176 -4.55 -4.48 -18.34
CA GLN A 176 -5.64 -4.81 -19.26
C GLN A 176 -5.33 -4.34 -20.69
N SER A 177 -4.75 -3.14 -20.84
CA SER A 177 -4.31 -2.61 -22.13
C SER A 177 -3.22 -3.50 -22.75
N HIS A 178 -2.18 -3.84 -21.99
CA HIS A 178 -1.11 -4.73 -22.44
C HIS A 178 -1.62 -6.13 -22.77
N LEU A 179 -2.52 -6.70 -21.96
CA LEU A 179 -3.13 -8.00 -22.21
C LEU A 179 -3.92 -7.99 -23.52
N ASN A 180 -4.66 -6.92 -23.81
CA ASN A 180 -5.40 -6.78 -25.06
C ASN A 180 -4.45 -6.73 -26.28
N VAL A 181 -3.34 -6.00 -26.17
CA VAL A 181 -2.31 -5.94 -27.23
C VAL A 181 -1.67 -7.31 -27.47
N VAL A 182 -1.28 -8.01 -26.40
CA VAL A 182 -0.69 -9.35 -26.49
C VAL A 182 -1.69 -10.35 -27.10
N ASN A 183 -2.95 -10.29 -26.71
CA ASN A 183 -4.00 -11.14 -27.29
C ASN A 183 -4.21 -10.86 -28.79
N GLN A 184 -4.14 -9.60 -29.21
CA GLN A 184 -4.23 -9.24 -30.62
C GLN A 184 -3.03 -9.76 -31.42
N GLN A 185 -1.81 -9.66 -30.88
CA GLN A 185 -0.60 -10.19 -31.50
C GLN A 185 -0.63 -11.73 -31.60
N LEU A 186 -1.10 -12.41 -30.54
CA LEU A 186 -1.27 -13.87 -30.56
C LEU A 186 -2.24 -14.31 -31.66
N LYS A 187 -3.35 -13.60 -31.84
CA LYS A 187 -4.29 -13.89 -32.92
C LYS A 187 -3.66 -13.71 -34.30
N GLN A 188 -2.92 -12.62 -34.52
CA GLN A 188 -2.21 -12.39 -35.78
C GLN A 188 -1.17 -13.48 -36.09
N LEU A 189 -0.44 -13.94 -35.06
CA LEU A 189 0.51 -15.05 -35.21
C LEU A 189 -0.20 -16.37 -35.56
N GLN A 190 -1.35 -16.65 -34.95
CA GLN A 190 -2.16 -17.83 -35.29
C GLN A 190 -2.65 -17.80 -36.74
N ASP A 191 -3.17 -16.65 -37.19
CA ASP A 191 -3.64 -16.48 -38.57
C ASP A 191 -2.50 -16.64 -39.59
N THR A 192 -1.32 -16.08 -39.27
CA THR A 192 -0.11 -16.20 -40.12
C THR A 192 0.36 -17.65 -40.20
N ASN A 193 0.39 -18.37 -39.07
CA ASN A 193 0.78 -19.78 -39.05
C ASN A 193 -0.20 -20.65 -39.84
N GLN A 194 -1.51 -20.42 -39.74
CA GLN A 194 -2.49 -21.13 -40.58
C GLN A 194 -2.27 -20.88 -42.06
N HIS A 195 -2.03 -19.62 -42.44
CA HIS A 195 -1.76 -19.27 -43.84
C HIS A 195 -0.52 -19.97 -44.37
N LEU A 196 0.59 -19.97 -43.62
CA LEU A 196 1.82 -20.66 -44.00
C LEU A 196 1.62 -22.17 -44.15
N LEU A 197 0.85 -22.80 -43.25
CA LEU A 197 0.53 -24.23 -43.34
C LEU A 197 -0.28 -24.55 -44.61
N SER A 198 -1.26 -23.71 -44.97
CA SER A 198 -2.01 -23.86 -46.21
C SER A 198 -1.12 -23.70 -47.45
N GLN A 199 -0.20 -22.73 -47.46
CA GLN A 199 0.75 -22.55 -48.54
C GLN A 199 1.66 -23.78 -48.70
N LEU A 200 2.22 -24.29 -47.60
CA LEU A 200 3.08 -25.46 -47.62
C LEU A 200 2.34 -26.70 -48.18
N GLN A 201 1.08 -26.89 -47.81
CA GLN A 201 0.24 -27.96 -48.34
C GLN A 201 -0.01 -27.81 -49.84
N THR A 202 -0.27 -26.60 -50.33
CA THR A 202 -0.45 -26.35 -51.76
C THR A 202 0.83 -26.62 -52.55
N GLU A 203 2.00 -26.17 -52.06
CA GLU A 203 3.29 -26.42 -52.72
C GLU A 203 3.63 -27.91 -52.75
N THR A 204 3.42 -28.61 -51.62
CA THR A 204 3.66 -30.05 -51.53
C THR A 204 2.77 -30.82 -52.51
N THR A 205 1.49 -30.42 -52.61
CA THR A 205 0.54 -31.02 -53.55
C THR A 205 0.97 -30.80 -55.01
N LEU A 206 1.38 -29.58 -55.36
CA LEU A 206 1.88 -29.25 -56.70
C LEU A 206 3.14 -30.05 -57.06
N GLN A 207 4.08 -30.20 -56.13
CA GLN A 207 5.28 -31.02 -56.36
C GLN A 207 4.93 -32.48 -56.61
N ILE A 208 4.02 -33.06 -55.82
CA ILE A 208 3.56 -34.44 -56.01
C ILE A 208 2.91 -34.59 -57.39
N VAL A 209 2.01 -33.69 -57.77
CA VAL A 209 1.33 -33.72 -59.08
C VAL A 209 2.34 -33.63 -60.22
N LEU A 210 3.30 -32.69 -60.18
CA LEU A 210 4.34 -32.56 -61.19
C LEU A 210 5.20 -33.83 -61.31
N SER A 211 5.54 -34.47 -60.19
CA SER A 211 6.33 -35.70 -60.20
C SER A 211 5.60 -36.91 -60.82
N LEU A 212 4.25 -36.93 -60.76
CA LEU A 212 3.43 -37.96 -61.40
C LEU A 212 3.26 -37.76 -62.91
N PHE A 213 3.33 -36.52 -63.41
CA PHE A 213 3.23 -36.21 -64.85
C PHE A 213 4.54 -36.38 -65.62
N LEU A 214 5.69 -36.51 -64.93
CA LEU A 214 7.02 -36.66 -65.53
C LEU A 214 7.50 -38.13 -65.57
N GLN A 215 6.68 -39.09 -65.15
CA GLN A 215 6.88 -40.54 -65.29
C GLN A 215 6.07 -41.10 -66.45
#